data_AF-A0A921K0C5-F1
#
_entry.id   AF-A0A921K0C5-F1
#
_cell.length_a   1.000
_cell.length_b   1.000
_cell.length_c   1.000
_cell.angle_alpha   90.00
_cell.angle_beta   90.00
_cell.angle_gamma   90.00
#
_symmetry.space_group_name_H-M   'P 1'
#
loop_
_entity.id
_entity.type
_entity.pdbx_description
1 polymer ?
#
loop_
_entity_poly.entity_id
_entity_poly.type
_entity_poly.pdbx_seq_one_letter_code
_entity_poly.pdbx_strand_id
1 'polypeptide(L)'
;MPTHSSIRAALATAAAASFVAGAAIVGPSAAVASAETNTANCATSQTKTYKWPGSAGLEYKLTKEVVGSAKVAPGGTVTYRTTVSGGGALVSEIMDVHPAGFELKEARESVWKLVGGQKWTTVTDKVLKDANTNSVSRSGAGWTTVGGSFVALETTYKVPDDAVPGEVYDSGASFTTVLIDGKKTANPIGTCVTIREPNAVETVTGSLDDAGLGSLTSGSTQLGGISSDPSGFVSDVINGVDVSKLMDS
;
A
#
# COMPACT_ATOMS: atom_id res chain seq x y z
N MET A 1 -58.36 -12.85 -7.29
CA MET A 1 -58.94 -12.00 -6.22
C MET A 1 -59.88 -12.89 -5.42
N PRO A 2 -59.80 -12.98 -4.08
CA PRO A 2 -59.43 -11.92 -3.14
C PRO A 2 -58.15 -12.18 -2.31
N THR A 3 -57.70 -11.07 -1.72
CA THR A 3 -56.57 -10.78 -0.84
C THR A 3 -56.81 -11.16 0.61
N HIS A 4 -55.76 -11.57 1.36
CA HIS A 4 -55.53 -11.11 2.74
C HIS A 4 -54.03 -11.11 3.09
N SER A 5 -53.61 -9.94 3.55
CA SER A 5 -52.28 -9.57 4.05
C SER A 5 -52.07 -10.08 5.48
N SER A 6 -50.83 -10.41 5.87
CA SER A 6 -50.35 -10.23 7.25
C SER A 6 -48.82 -10.22 7.34
N ILE A 7 -48.31 -9.02 7.58
CA ILE A 7 -46.97 -8.67 8.04
C ILE A 7 -46.90 -8.94 9.56
N ARG A 8 -45.75 -9.42 10.07
CA ARG A 8 -45.02 -8.93 11.28
C ARG A 8 -44.10 -10.01 11.87
N ALA A 9 -42.80 -9.71 11.90
CA ALA A 9 -41.96 -9.91 13.09
C ALA A 9 -40.72 -9.01 12.94
N ALA A 10 -40.76 -7.87 13.61
CA ALA A 10 -39.63 -6.98 13.81
C ALA A 10 -38.90 -7.42 15.08
N LEU A 11 -37.59 -7.63 15.01
CA LEU A 11 -36.70 -7.70 16.16
C LEU A 11 -35.75 -6.52 16.06
N ALA A 12 -36.07 -5.48 16.83
CA ALA A 12 -35.22 -4.33 17.07
C ALA A 12 -34.26 -4.68 18.20
N THR A 13 -32.95 -4.61 17.95
CA THR A 13 -31.95 -4.58 19.01
C THR A 13 -31.41 -3.16 19.07
N ALA A 14 -31.79 -2.45 20.11
CA ALA A 14 -31.25 -1.15 20.45
C ALA A 14 -29.84 -1.32 21.04
N ALA A 15 -28.88 -0.54 20.57
CA ALA A 15 -27.72 -0.16 21.35
C ALA A 15 -27.51 1.34 21.15
N ALA A 16 -27.71 2.09 22.22
CA ALA A 16 -27.42 3.51 22.31
C ALA A 16 -25.95 3.70 22.68
N ALA A 17 -25.25 4.58 21.97
CA ALA A 17 -24.09 5.29 22.50
C ALA A 17 -24.12 6.73 21.98
N SER A 18 -24.07 7.66 22.93
CA SER A 18 -24.35 9.08 22.79
C SER A 18 -23.10 9.92 22.53
N PHE A 19 -23.24 10.83 21.56
CA PHE A 19 -22.68 12.19 21.42
C PHE A 19 -21.19 12.50 21.72
N VAL A 20 -20.50 13.00 20.69
CA VAL A 20 -19.75 14.27 20.79
C VAL A 20 -20.18 15.16 19.62
N ALA A 21 -20.56 16.40 19.97
CA ALA A 21 -20.98 17.45 19.06
C ALA A 21 -19.78 18.10 18.36
N GLY A 22 -19.91 18.33 17.05
CA GLY A 22 -19.03 19.18 16.25
C GLY A 22 -19.81 19.69 15.04
N ALA A 23 -19.85 21.01 14.88
CA ALA A 23 -20.75 21.78 14.02
C ALA A 23 -20.92 21.31 12.57
N ALA A 24 -22.13 21.51 12.05
CA ALA A 24 -22.55 21.27 10.69
C ALA A 24 -21.95 22.25 9.68
N ILE A 25 -21.50 21.74 8.53
CA ILE A 25 -21.64 22.42 7.23
C ILE A 25 -22.34 21.43 6.29
N VAL A 26 -23.48 21.87 5.77
CA VAL A 26 -24.39 21.08 4.91
C VAL A 26 -23.94 21.24 3.47
N GLY A 27 -23.53 20.15 2.83
CA GLY A 27 -23.33 20.05 1.38
C GLY A 27 -23.65 18.63 0.94
N PRO A 28 -24.38 18.41 -0.17
CA PRO A 28 -24.72 17.07 -0.64
C PRO A 28 -23.48 16.47 -1.32
N SER A 29 -22.52 16.02 -0.53
CA SER A 29 -21.50 15.06 -1.00
C SER A 29 -21.99 13.67 -0.63
N ALA A 30 -21.99 12.77 -1.61
CA ALA A 30 -22.28 11.37 -1.37
C ALA A 30 -21.31 10.85 -0.30
N ALA A 31 -21.83 10.57 0.89
CA ALA A 31 -21.07 9.92 1.93
C ALA A 31 -20.71 8.52 1.41
N VAL A 32 -19.48 8.39 0.90
CA VAL A 32 -18.84 7.08 0.79
C VAL A 32 -18.76 6.55 2.21
N ALA A 33 -19.39 5.42 2.48
CA ALA A 33 -19.29 4.75 3.76
C ALA A 33 -17.82 4.33 3.95
N SER A 34 -17.03 5.15 4.64
CA SER A 34 -15.77 4.70 5.20
C SER A 34 -16.10 3.60 6.19
N ALA A 35 -15.64 2.38 5.90
CA ALA A 35 -15.79 1.25 6.79
C ALA A 35 -15.24 1.64 8.17
N GLU A 36 -16.07 1.55 9.22
CA GLU A 36 -15.60 1.69 10.58
C GLU A 36 -14.44 0.73 10.84
N THR A 37 -13.26 1.27 11.16
CA THR A 37 -12.08 0.47 11.49
C THR A 37 -12.34 -0.30 12.78
N ASN A 38 -12.65 -1.59 12.67
CA ASN A 38 -12.71 -2.47 13.83
C ASN A 38 -11.29 -2.82 14.30
N THR A 39 -10.70 -1.94 15.11
CA THR A 39 -9.33 -2.07 15.63
C THR A 39 -9.14 -3.25 16.59
N ALA A 40 -10.22 -3.89 17.06
CA ALA A 40 -10.14 -4.97 18.04
C ALA A 40 -9.46 -6.26 17.51
N ASN A 41 -9.38 -6.43 16.18
CA ASN A 41 -8.76 -7.61 15.54
C ASN A 41 -7.52 -7.28 14.69
N CYS A 42 -6.90 -6.14 14.98
CA CYS A 42 -5.87 -5.56 14.15
C CYS A 42 -4.50 -6.22 14.39
N ALA A 43 -3.94 -6.86 13.37
CA ALA A 43 -2.62 -7.49 13.44
C ALA A 43 -1.81 -7.21 12.17
N THR A 44 -0.50 -7.46 12.22
CA THR A 44 0.37 -7.35 11.04
C THR A 44 0.31 -8.58 10.14
N SER A 45 -0.31 -9.67 10.60
CA SER A 45 -0.53 -10.90 9.84
C SER A 45 -1.82 -11.57 10.30
N GLN A 46 -2.65 -11.99 9.34
CA GLN A 46 -3.89 -12.73 9.58
C GLN A 46 -4.03 -13.90 8.62
N THR A 47 -4.67 -14.96 9.10
CA THR A 47 -4.99 -16.14 8.27
C THR A 47 -6.45 -16.51 8.41
N LYS A 48 -7.12 -16.74 7.28
CA LYS A 48 -8.46 -17.33 7.21
C LYS A 48 -8.38 -18.70 6.54
N THR A 49 -8.96 -19.70 7.20
CA THR A 49 -9.07 -21.05 6.66
C THR A 49 -10.44 -21.24 6.02
N TYR A 50 -10.45 -21.76 4.79
CA TYR A 50 -11.64 -22.06 4.04
C TYR A 50 -11.72 -23.55 3.73
N LYS A 51 -12.90 -24.12 3.95
CA LYS A 51 -13.30 -25.46 3.57
C LYS A 51 -14.75 -25.40 3.12
N TRP A 52 -15.04 -25.94 1.94
CA TRP A 52 -16.39 -25.92 1.37
C TRP A 52 -16.69 -27.23 0.62
N PRO A 53 -17.95 -27.55 0.32
CA PRO A 53 -18.29 -28.80 -0.38
C PRO A 53 -17.50 -29.02 -1.68
N GLY A 54 -17.31 -27.95 -2.47
CA GLY A 54 -16.52 -27.98 -3.71
C GLY A 54 -15.01 -28.23 -3.52
N SER A 55 -14.46 -28.06 -2.31
CA SER A 55 -13.04 -28.31 -2.00
C SER A 55 -12.68 -29.78 -1.78
N ALA A 56 -13.65 -30.70 -1.91
CA ALA A 56 -13.48 -32.14 -1.66
C ALA A 56 -12.86 -32.46 -0.28
N GLY A 57 -13.18 -31.64 0.73
CA GLY A 57 -12.71 -31.81 2.10
C GLY A 57 -11.33 -31.23 2.40
N LEU A 58 -10.66 -30.62 1.41
CA LEU A 58 -9.34 -30.00 1.57
C LEU A 58 -9.46 -28.55 2.07
N GLU A 59 -8.54 -28.16 2.95
CA GLU A 59 -8.51 -26.81 3.51
C GLU A 59 -7.58 -25.90 2.70
N TYR A 60 -8.05 -24.69 2.44
CA TYR A 60 -7.25 -23.60 1.88
C TYR A 60 -7.00 -22.55 2.95
N LYS A 61 -5.78 -22.03 3.00
CA LYS A 61 -5.41 -20.93 3.89
C LYS A 61 -5.14 -19.69 3.06
N LEU A 62 -5.87 -18.62 3.35
CA LEU A 62 -5.61 -17.28 2.86
C LEU A 62 -4.92 -16.49 3.97
N THR A 63 -3.65 -16.20 3.78
CA THR A 63 -2.86 -15.39 4.71
C THR A 63 -2.59 -14.04 4.08
N LYS A 64 -2.77 -12.96 4.84
CA LYS A 64 -2.31 -11.63 4.47
C LYS A 64 -1.38 -11.10 5.56
N GLU A 65 -0.29 -10.48 5.18
CA GLU A 65 0.67 -9.89 6.10
C GLU A 65 1.24 -8.57 5.58
N VAL A 66 1.66 -7.71 6.49
CA VAL A 66 2.50 -6.55 6.16
C VAL A 66 3.96 -7.01 6.13
N VAL A 67 4.63 -6.76 5.01
CA VAL A 67 6.06 -7.05 4.86
C VAL A 67 6.84 -5.86 5.40
N GLY A 68 7.54 -6.07 6.51
CA GLY A 68 8.31 -5.02 7.20
C GLY A 68 7.50 -4.30 8.27
N SER A 69 7.56 -2.97 8.28
CA SER A 69 6.89 -2.16 9.31
C SER A 69 5.41 -1.97 8.98
N ALA A 70 4.54 -2.21 9.97
CA ALA A 70 3.12 -1.82 9.92
C ALA A 70 2.87 -0.36 10.33
N LYS A 71 3.92 0.42 10.61
CA LYS A 71 3.84 1.87 10.83
C LYS A 71 4.46 2.61 9.67
N VAL A 72 3.69 3.49 9.04
CA VAL A 72 4.07 4.21 7.81
C VAL A 72 3.65 5.68 7.92
N ALA A 73 4.46 6.60 7.41
CA ALA A 73 4.09 8.01 7.38
C ALA A 73 3.18 8.30 6.17
N PRO A 74 2.45 9.43 6.17
CA PRO A 74 1.83 9.95 4.95
C PRO A 74 2.85 10.06 3.81
N GLY A 75 2.45 9.72 2.59
CA GLY A 75 3.33 9.67 1.42
C GLY A 75 4.37 8.54 1.41
N GLY A 76 4.54 7.81 2.51
CA GLY A 76 5.41 6.64 2.60
C GLY A 76 4.83 5.43 1.86
N THR A 77 5.59 4.33 1.83
CA THR A 77 5.14 3.08 1.20
C THR A 77 4.91 1.96 2.20
N VAL A 78 3.91 1.13 1.94
CA VAL A 78 3.69 -0.12 2.66
C VAL A 78 3.58 -1.29 1.70
N THR A 79 4.10 -2.44 2.10
CA THR A 79 4.05 -3.67 1.31
C THR A 79 3.15 -4.69 2.00
N TYR A 80 2.16 -5.21 1.30
CA TYR A 80 1.37 -6.35 1.73
C TYR A 80 1.79 -7.60 0.96
N ARG A 81 1.71 -8.75 1.62
CA ARG A 81 1.81 -10.06 0.97
C ARG A 81 0.56 -10.86 1.25
N THR A 82 -0.16 -11.20 0.19
CA THR A 82 -1.29 -12.13 0.21
C THR A 82 -0.79 -13.49 -0.28
N THR A 83 -1.04 -14.54 0.50
CA THR A 83 -0.59 -15.92 0.24
C THR A 83 -1.76 -16.90 0.32
N VAL A 84 -1.86 -17.77 -0.66
CA VAL A 84 -2.80 -18.90 -0.69
C VAL A 84 -1.99 -20.19 -0.64
N SER A 85 -2.30 -21.03 0.34
CA SER A 85 -1.70 -22.35 0.52
C SER A 85 -2.76 -23.39 0.88
N GLY A 86 -2.37 -24.67 0.85
CA GLY A 86 -3.28 -25.77 1.16
C GLY A 86 -3.88 -26.40 -0.09
N GLY A 87 -5.20 -26.56 -0.12
CA GLY A 87 -5.94 -27.57 -0.89
C GLY A 87 -5.56 -27.79 -2.37
N GLY A 88 -5.88 -28.99 -2.87
CA GLY A 88 -5.22 -29.58 -4.04
C GLY A 88 -5.65 -29.12 -5.44
N ALA A 89 -6.70 -28.31 -5.57
CA ALA A 89 -7.08 -27.71 -6.85
C ALA A 89 -6.31 -26.43 -7.15
N LEU A 90 -6.23 -26.11 -8.44
CA LEU A 90 -5.48 -24.96 -8.94
C LEU A 90 -6.14 -23.64 -8.54
N VAL A 91 -5.33 -22.70 -8.07
CA VAL A 91 -5.72 -21.30 -7.85
C VAL A 91 -5.64 -20.59 -9.20
N SER A 92 -6.74 -20.01 -9.67
CA SER A 92 -6.79 -19.26 -10.93
C SER A 92 -6.62 -17.75 -10.73
N GLU A 93 -6.87 -17.24 -9.53
CA GLU A 93 -6.73 -15.83 -9.19
C GLU A 93 -6.35 -15.62 -7.73
N ILE A 94 -5.52 -14.63 -7.48
CA ILE A 94 -5.24 -14.07 -6.16
C ILE A 94 -5.47 -12.56 -6.22
N MET A 95 -6.08 -12.00 -5.19
CA MET A 95 -6.45 -10.59 -5.14
C MET A 95 -6.12 -10.00 -3.78
N ASP A 96 -5.48 -8.84 -3.84
CA ASP A 96 -5.17 -7.98 -2.72
C ASP A 96 -6.20 -6.84 -2.68
N VAL A 97 -6.85 -6.61 -1.53
CA VAL A 97 -7.72 -5.45 -1.32
C VAL A 97 -6.98 -4.48 -0.41
N HIS A 98 -6.70 -3.29 -0.92
CA HIS A 98 -5.98 -2.25 -0.21
C HIS A 98 -6.95 -1.19 0.34
N PRO A 99 -6.52 -0.39 1.35
CA PRO A 99 -7.34 0.72 1.83
C PRO A 99 -7.57 1.77 0.74
N ALA A 100 -8.66 2.53 0.87
CA ALA A 100 -8.98 3.62 -0.05
C ALA A 100 -7.85 4.66 -0.10
N GLY A 101 -7.59 5.23 -1.27
CA GLY A 101 -6.54 6.23 -1.50
C GLY A 101 -5.12 5.66 -1.66
N PHE A 102 -4.87 4.39 -1.29
CA PHE A 102 -3.56 3.78 -1.46
C PHE A 102 -3.27 3.53 -2.95
N GLU A 103 -2.10 3.94 -3.42
CA GLU A 103 -1.71 3.84 -4.83
C GLU A 103 -0.71 2.72 -5.07
N LEU A 104 -1.02 1.77 -5.95
CA LEU A 104 -0.08 0.69 -6.29
C LEU A 104 1.19 1.27 -6.94
N LYS A 105 2.36 0.96 -6.35
CA LYS A 105 3.69 1.26 -6.90
C LYS A 105 4.35 0.04 -7.52
N GLU A 106 4.22 -1.12 -6.88
CA GLU A 106 4.83 -2.36 -7.37
C GLU A 106 3.96 -3.58 -7.04
N ALA A 107 3.93 -4.56 -7.93
CA ALA A 107 3.41 -5.90 -7.64
C ALA A 107 4.39 -6.99 -8.07
N ARG A 108 4.53 -8.02 -7.24
CA ARG A 108 5.34 -9.22 -7.51
C ARG A 108 4.51 -10.46 -7.23
N GLU A 109 4.67 -11.51 -8.04
CA GLU A 109 4.04 -12.81 -7.79
C GLU A 109 5.10 -13.87 -7.46
N SER A 110 4.75 -14.81 -6.61
CA SER A 110 5.50 -16.05 -6.38
C SER A 110 4.55 -17.22 -6.55
N VAL A 111 4.74 -17.97 -7.64
CA VAL A 111 3.93 -19.14 -7.98
C VAL A 111 4.85 -20.29 -8.38
N TRP A 112 4.44 -21.52 -8.11
CA TRP A 112 5.17 -22.69 -8.58
C TRP A 112 5.08 -22.82 -10.11
N LYS A 113 6.24 -22.93 -10.77
CA LYS A 113 6.35 -23.23 -12.19
C LYS A 113 7.01 -24.60 -12.37
N LEU A 114 6.48 -25.40 -13.30
CA LEU A 114 7.01 -26.74 -13.61
C LEU A 114 8.51 -26.69 -13.94
N VAL A 115 8.93 -25.63 -14.64
CA VAL A 115 10.33 -25.32 -14.93
C VAL A 115 10.75 -24.12 -14.10
N GLY A 116 11.75 -24.31 -13.23
CA GLY A 116 12.33 -23.23 -12.42
C GLY A 116 11.79 -23.10 -10.99
N GLY A 117 10.79 -23.91 -10.62
CA GLY A 117 10.25 -23.97 -9.25
C GLY A 117 9.51 -22.69 -8.85
N GLN A 118 9.50 -22.39 -7.56
CA GLN A 118 8.84 -21.21 -7.01
C GLN A 118 9.82 -20.04 -6.84
N LYS A 119 9.54 -18.92 -7.52
CA LYS A 119 10.37 -17.72 -7.52
C LYS A 119 9.50 -16.47 -7.61
N TRP A 120 9.98 -15.37 -7.02
CA TRP A 120 9.38 -14.05 -7.19
C TRP A 120 9.65 -13.49 -8.59
N THR A 121 8.62 -12.94 -9.21
CA THR A 121 8.72 -12.18 -10.47
C THR A 121 7.88 -10.91 -10.38
N THR A 122 8.41 -9.78 -10.85
CA THR A 122 7.66 -8.53 -10.94
C THR A 122 6.54 -8.66 -11.98
N VAL A 123 5.34 -8.25 -11.60
CA VAL A 123 4.10 -8.37 -12.39
C VAL A 123 3.26 -7.10 -12.35
N THR A 124 3.82 -5.95 -11.98
CA THR A 124 3.12 -4.65 -11.89
C THR A 124 2.28 -4.32 -13.12
N ASP A 125 2.77 -4.62 -14.33
CA ASP A 125 2.04 -4.35 -15.58
C ASP A 125 1.02 -5.44 -15.97
N LYS A 126 0.92 -6.51 -15.17
CA LYS A 126 0.09 -7.70 -15.43
C LYS A 126 -1.02 -7.91 -14.41
N VAL A 127 -1.10 -7.04 -13.40
CA VAL A 127 -2.21 -7.05 -12.45
C VAL A 127 -3.36 -6.22 -12.99
N LEU A 128 -4.58 -6.62 -12.65
CA LEU A 128 -5.78 -5.85 -12.89
C LEU A 128 -6.05 -4.99 -11.66
N LYS A 129 -6.39 -3.72 -11.88
CA LYS A 129 -6.75 -2.76 -10.82
C LYS A 129 -8.25 -2.50 -10.91
N ASP A 130 -8.96 -2.59 -9.80
CA ASP A 130 -10.37 -2.21 -9.70
C ASP A 130 -10.55 -1.15 -8.63
N ALA A 131 -10.81 0.08 -9.07
CA ALA A 131 -11.01 1.23 -8.19
C ALA A 131 -12.31 1.14 -7.38
N ASN A 132 -13.33 0.41 -7.86
CA ASN A 132 -14.60 0.28 -7.13
C ASN A 132 -14.45 -0.57 -5.86
N THR A 133 -13.50 -1.51 -5.89
CA THR A 133 -13.24 -2.44 -4.79
C THR A 133 -11.90 -2.18 -4.10
N ASN A 134 -11.14 -1.16 -4.53
CA ASN A 134 -9.77 -0.89 -4.09
C ASN A 134 -8.91 -2.16 -4.13
N SER A 135 -8.92 -2.86 -5.27
CA SER A 135 -8.27 -4.15 -5.38
C SER A 135 -7.29 -4.27 -6.54
N VAL A 136 -6.29 -5.10 -6.32
CA VAL A 136 -5.25 -5.49 -7.29
C VAL A 136 -5.29 -7.01 -7.39
N SER A 137 -5.60 -7.54 -8.57
CA SER A 137 -5.71 -8.97 -8.81
C SER A 137 -4.73 -9.47 -9.85
N ARG A 138 -4.31 -10.73 -9.68
CA ARG A 138 -3.48 -11.45 -10.63
C ARG A 138 -4.16 -12.78 -10.95
N SER A 139 -4.46 -12.99 -12.22
CA SER A 139 -5.08 -14.22 -12.72
C SER A 139 -4.11 -15.02 -13.60
N GLY A 140 -4.26 -16.34 -13.62
CA GLY A 140 -3.41 -17.24 -14.40
C GLY A 140 -4.15 -18.51 -14.84
N ALA A 141 -3.45 -19.37 -15.58
CA ALA A 141 -4.01 -20.62 -16.10
C ALA A 141 -4.27 -21.69 -15.02
N GLY A 142 -4.05 -21.38 -13.74
CA GLY A 142 -4.11 -22.30 -12.63
C GLY A 142 -2.72 -22.57 -12.04
N TRP A 143 -2.54 -22.25 -10.76
CA TRP A 143 -1.33 -22.47 -10.00
C TRP A 143 -1.55 -23.52 -8.92
N THR A 144 -0.58 -24.42 -8.76
CA THR A 144 -0.65 -25.47 -7.74
C THR A 144 -0.23 -24.96 -6.37
N THR A 145 -0.94 -25.39 -5.33
CA THR A 145 -0.56 -25.24 -3.91
C THR A 145 -0.21 -26.60 -3.27
N VAL A 146 -0.10 -27.66 -4.07
CA VAL A 146 0.24 -29.02 -3.63
C VAL A 146 1.73 -29.13 -3.31
N GLY A 147 2.08 -30.04 -2.40
CA GLY A 147 3.48 -30.40 -2.12
C GLY A 147 4.26 -29.29 -1.42
N GLY A 148 3.58 -28.43 -0.65
CA GLY A 148 4.20 -27.29 0.03
C GLY A 148 4.38 -26.04 -0.84
N SER A 149 3.93 -26.08 -2.10
CA SER A 149 3.88 -24.89 -2.96
C SER A 149 2.81 -23.92 -2.50
N PHE A 150 2.95 -22.64 -2.86
CA PHE A 150 1.93 -21.62 -2.60
C PHE A 150 1.81 -20.62 -3.74
N VAL A 151 0.73 -19.86 -3.73
CA VAL A 151 0.53 -18.69 -4.59
C VAL A 151 0.64 -17.45 -3.72
N ALA A 152 1.55 -16.54 -4.02
CA ALA A 152 1.64 -15.28 -3.32
C ALA A 152 1.66 -14.09 -4.29
N LEU A 153 1.02 -13.02 -3.85
CA LEU A 153 1.02 -11.71 -4.47
C LEU A 153 1.51 -10.70 -3.42
N GLU A 154 2.61 -10.03 -3.73
CA GLU A 154 3.19 -8.96 -2.91
C GLU A 154 2.93 -7.62 -3.61
N THR A 155 2.26 -6.71 -2.94
CA THR A 155 1.83 -5.41 -3.46
C THR A 155 2.36 -4.30 -2.58
N THR A 156 3.10 -3.37 -3.19
CA THR A 156 3.61 -2.17 -2.54
C THR A 156 2.76 -0.99 -2.93
N TYR A 157 2.23 -0.28 -1.94
CA TYR A 157 1.39 0.91 -2.13
C TYR A 157 2.03 2.14 -1.53
N LYS A 158 1.86 3.29 -2.17
CA LYS A 158 2.06 4.60 -1.55
C LYS A 158 0.81 4.95 -0.74
N VAL A 159 1.02 5.38 0.49
CA VAL A 159 -0.01 5.93 1.39
C VAL A 159 -0.34 7.36 0.94
N PRO A 160 -1.61 7.80 0.99
CA PRO A 160 -1.97 9.18 0.69
C PRO A 160 -1.08 10.19 1.43
N ASP A 161 -0.75 11.29 0.76
CA ASP A 161 0.08 12.36 1.36
C ASP A 161 -0.67 13.11 2.48
N ASP A 162 -2.00 13.04 2.48
CA ASP A 162 -2.92 13.65 3.46
C ASP A 162 -3.43 12.66 4.53
N ALA A 163 -2.87 11.45 4.60
CA ALA A 163 -3.24 10.46 5.61
C ALA A 163 -3.01 11.00 7.04
N VAL A 164 -3.92 10.73 7.97
CA VAL A 164 -3.86 11.36 9.30
C VAL A 164 -3.08 10.46 10.28
N PRO A 165 -2.03 10.97 10.95
CA PRO A 165 -1.34 10.22 12.00
C PRO A 165 -2.29 9.68 13.08
N GLY A 166 -2.09 8.43 13.48
CA GLY A 166 -2.96 7.70 14.40
C GLY A 166 -4.05 6.89 13.71
N GLU A 167 -4.36 7.14 12.44
CA GLU A 167 -5.31 6.32 11.69
C GLU A 167 -4.80 4.89 11.51
N VAL A 168 -5.75 3.96 11.55
CA VAL A 168 -5.51 2.54 11.33
C VAL A 168 -6.32 2.10 10.12
N TYR A 169 -5.63 1.49 9.17
CA TYR A 169 -6.22 1.00 7.93
C TYR A 169 -6.16 -0.52 7.90
N ASP A 170 -7.33 -1.15 7.85
CA ASP A 170 -7.47 -2.60 7.65
C ASP A 170 -7.57 -2.91 6.14
N SER A 171 -7.08 -4.07 5.76
CA SER A 171 -7.00 -4.52 4.37
C SER A 171 -7.72 -5.85 4.20
N GLY A 172 -7.95 -6.24 2.95
CA GLY A 172 -8.61 -7.51 2.63
C GLY A 172 -7.82 -8.33 1.63
N ALA A 173 -8.28 -9.55 1.41
CA ALA A 173 -7.74 -10.43 0.37
C ALA A 173 -8.81 -11.38 -0.14
N SER A 174 -8.59 -11.91 -1.34
CA SER A 174 -9.38 -13.03 -1.86
C SER A 174 -8.55 -13.93 -2.74
N PHE A 175 -9.08 -15.12 -3.01
CA PHE A 175 -8.57 -16.02 -4.02
C PHE A 175 -9.72 -16.72 -4.73
N THR A 176 -9.46 -17.18 -5.95
CA THR A 176 -10.37 -18.01 -6.73
C THR A 176 -9.65 -19.29 -7.13
N THR A 177 -10.30 -20.42 -6.89
CA THR A 177 -9.88 -21.73 -7.41
C THR A 177 -10.71 -22.11 -8.63
N VAL A 178 -10.22 -23.07 -9.42
CA VAL A 178 -10.95 -23.63 -10.57
C VAL A 178 -12.13 -24.53 -10.17
N LEU A 179 -12.41 -24.69 -8.88
CA LEU A 179 -13.51 -25.50 -8.36
C LEU A 179 -14.84 -24.73 -8.35
N ILE A 180 -15.94 -25.48 -8.25
CA ILE A 180 -17.28 -24.93 -8.01
C ILE A 180 -17.27 -24.13 -6.70
N ASP A 181 -17.88 -22.95 -6.74
CA ASP A 181 -17.86 -21.96 -5.65
C ASP A 181 -16.45 -21.65 -5.15
N GLY A 182 -15.48 -21.62 -6.07
CA GLY A 182 -14.05 -21.53 -5.76
C GLY A 182 -13.56 -20.17 -5.25
N LYS A 183 -14.38 -19.11 -5.33
CA LYS A 183 -14.01 -17.77 -4.82
C LYS A 183 -14.21 -17.69 -3.31
N LYS A 184 -13.20 -17.17 -2.60
CA LYS A 184 -13.22 -16.95 -1.14
C LYS A 184 -12.60 -15.60 -0.84
N THR A 185 -13.33 -14.79 -0.09
CA THR A 185 -12.96 -13.41 0.23
C THR A 185 -12.98 -13.20 1.74
N ALA A 186 -11.98 -12.47 2.24
CA ALA A 186 -11.95 -11.88 3.57
C ALA A 186 -11.66 -10.38 3.40
N ASN A 187 -12.69 -9.55 3.51
CA ASN A 187 -12.55 -8.10 3.43
C ASN A 187 -13.50 -7.44 4.45
N PRO A 188 -12.97 -6.88 5.55
CA PRO A 188 -11.56 -6.91 5.96
C PRO A 188 -11.07 -8.32 6.35
N ILE A 189 -9.76 -8.53 6.33
CA ILE A 189 -9.12 -9.74 6.89
C ILE A 189 -8.57 -9.53 8.31
N GLY A 190 -8.38 -8.27 8.74
CA GLY A 190 -7.77 -7.90 10.02
C GLY A 190 -6.27 -7.59 9.93
N THR A 191 -5.73 -7.41 8.72
CA THR A 191 -4.32 -7.07 8.51
C THR A 191 -4.19 -5.56 8.36
N CYS A 192 -3.60 -4.92 9.35
CA CYS A 192 -3.62 -3.47 9.45
C CYS A 192 -2.27 -2.81 9.28
N VAL A 193 -2.34 -1.52 8.94
CA VAL A 193 -1.24 -0.56 9.05
C VAL A 193 -1.70 0.65 9.86
N THR A 194 -0.79 1.28 10.59
CA THR A 194 -1.03 2.49 11.37
C THR A 194 -0.23 3.65 10.78
N ILE A 195 -0.88 4.79 10.58
CA ILE A 195 -0.19 6.00 10.16
C ILE A 195 0.54 6.58 11.36
N ARG A 196 1.85 6.80 11.20
CA ARG A 196 2.68 7.48 12.19
C ARG A 196 2.94 8.92 11.75
N GLU A 197 3.38 9.75 12.68
CA GLU A 197 3.92 11.06 12.34
C GLU A 197 5.15 10.92 11.42
N PRO A 198 5.32 11.84 10.43
CA PRO A 198 6.54 11.94 9.66
C PRO A 198 7.75 12.21 10.55
N ASN A 199 8.89 11.59 10.25
CA ASN A 199 10.16 11.97 10.87
C ASN A 199 10.66 13.29 10.27
N ALA A 200 11.49 14.04 11.01
CA ALA A 200 11.99 15.35 10.58
C ALA A 200 12.62 15.37 9.17
N VAL A 201 13.27 14.28 8.75
CA VAL A 201 13.86 14.15 7.40
C VAL A 201 12.78 14.02 6.31
N GLU A 202 11.67 13.33 6.59
CA GLU A 202 10.55 13.15 5.66
C GLU A 202 9.76 14.47 5.48
N THR A 203 9.64 15.28 6.53
CA THR A 203 8.99 16.60 6.50
C THR A 203 9.77 17.62 5.65
N VAL A 204 11.11 17.54 5.67
CA VAL A 204 11.97 18.46 4.92
C VAL A 204 11.98 18.14 3.43
N THR A 205 11.90 16.87 3.03
CA THR A 205 11.78 16.50 1.61
C THR A 205 10.39 16.77 1.05
N GLY A 206 9.32 16.49 1.82
CA GLY A 206 7.94 16.75 1.38
C GLY A 206 7.66 18.23 1.11
N SER A 207 8.27 19.13 1.87
CA SER A 207 8.16 20.58 1.65
C SER A 207 8.97 21.10 0.46
N LEU A 208 9.97 20.35 -0.02
CA LEU A 208 10.75 20.70 -1.21
C LEU A 208 10.03 20.24 -2.50
N ASP A 209 9.32 19.12 -2.45
CA ASP A 209 8.51 18.61 -3.56
C ASP A 209 7.27 19.51 -3.79
N ASP A 210 6.61 19.96 -2.71
CA ASP A 210 5.46 20.87 -2.77
C ASP A 210 5.85 22.32 -3.13
N ALA A 211 7.11 22.70 -2.89
CA ALA A 211 7.66 24.00 -3.30
C ALA A 211 8.10 24.05 -4.79
N GLY A 212 7.92 22.96 -5.56
CA GLY A 212 8.20 22.98 -7.01
C GLY A 212 9.66 23.16 -7.39
N LEU A 213 10.61 22.80 -6.50
CA LEU A 213 12.05 22.99 -6.73
C LEU A 213 12.72 21.80 -7.45
N GLY A 214 11.93 20.89 -8.03
CA GLY A 214 12.38 19.72 -8.80
C GLY A 214 13.00 20.06 -10.15
N SER A 215 14.01 20.93 -10.19
CA SER A 215 15.18 20.89 -11.11
C SER A 215 16.11 22.08 -10.81
N LEU A 216 16.90 22.02 -9.73
CA LEU A 216 18.10 22.84 -9.60
C LEU A 216 19.30 21.95 -9.29
N THR A 217 19.69 21.15 -10.29
CA THR A 217 21.04 20.57 -10.30
C THR A 217 22.04 21.67 -10.68
N SER A 218 22.77 22.12 -9.66
CA SER A 218 24.13 22.67 -9.71
C SER A 218 24.34 23.99 -10.46
N GLY A 219 24.05 25.09 -9.76
CA GLY A 219 24.46 26.44 -10.12
C GLY A 219 24.67 27.31 -8.88
N SER A 220 25.37 26.78 -7.87
CA SER A 220 25.75 27.53 -6.66
C SER A 220 26.85 28.55 -7.00
N THR A 221 26.44 29.71 -7.51
CA THR A 221 27.10 30.99 -7.27
C THR A 221 26.12 32.11 -7.58
N GLN A 222 25.54 32.71 -6.54
CA GLN A 222 25.52 34.17 -6.31
C GLN A 222 24.54 34.50 -5.18
N LEU A 223 25.10 34.48 -3.97
CA LEU A 223 24.74 35.46 -2.95
C LEU A 223 25.02 36.85 -3.51
N GLY A 224 24.03 37.74 -3.43
CA GLY A 224 24.22 39.18 -3.42
C GLY A 224 24.51 39.80 -4.78
N GLY A 225 23.65 40.75 -5.17
CA GLY A 225 23.97 41.69 -6.22
C GLY A 225 25.28 42.43 -5.90
N ILE A 226 26.34 42.04 -6.58
CA ILE A 226 27.54 42.85 -6.80
C ILE A 226 27.74 42.91 -8.31
N SER A 227 27.55 44.13 -8.81
CA SER A 227 28.29 44.77 -9.90
C SER A 227 28.56 43.96 -11.17
N SER A 228 27.93 44.44 -12.24
CA SER A 228 28.28 44.19 -13.63
C SER A 228 29.72 44.62 -13.94
N ASP A 229 30.70 43.73 -13.81
CA ASP A 229 31.94 43.70 -14.60
C ASP A 229 32.75 42.38 -14.39
N PRO A 230 32.85 41.47 -15.37
CA PRO A 230 33.56 40.19 -15.21
C PRO A 230 35.07 40.24 -15.55
N SER A 231 35.72 41.40 -15.46
CA SER A 231 37.08 41.58 -16.02
C SER A 231 38.24 41.62 -15.01
N GLY A 232 38.01 41.47 -13.69
CA GLY A 232 38.98 41.94 -12.69
C GLY A 232 39.39 41.05 -11.52
N PHE A 233 38.99 39.77 -11.42
CA PHE A 233 39.17 39.00 -10.16
C PHE A 233 40.08 37.77 -10.23
N VAL A 234 40.96 37.67 -11.22
CA VAL A 234 42.06 36.68 -11.24
C VAL A 234 43.37 37.38 -11.55
N SER A 235 43.87 38.19 -10.61
CA SER A 235 45.28 38.63 -10.53
C SER A 235 45.52 39.42 -9.23
N ASP A 236 45.43 38.79 -8.06
CA ASP A 236 46.06 39.38 -6.85
C ASP A 236 46.29 38.43 -5.66
N VAL A 237 46.56 37.13 -5.90
CA VAL A 237 46.90 36.18 -4.81
C VAL A 237 48.19 35.38 -5.04
N ILE A 238 48.96 35.64 -6.10
CA ILE A 238 50.29 35.01 -6.26
C ILE A 238 51.28 36.00 -6.89
N ASN A 239 51.72 36.98 -6.10
CA ASN A 239 52.94 37.74 -6.40
C ASN A 239 53.68 38.10 -5.10
N GLY A 240 53.99 37.07 -4.30
CA GLY A 240 54.59 37.24 -2.97
C GLY A 240 55.51 36.12 -2.52
N VAL A 241 56.07 35.30 -3.42
CA VAL A 241 57.19 34.41 -3.09
C VAL A 241 58.26 34.55 -4.16
N ASP A 242 59.13 35.52 -3.96
CA ASP A 242 60.41 35.66 -4.67
C ASP A 242 61.41 34.67 -4.05
N VAL A 243 61.47 33.45 -4.60
CA VAL A 243 62.44 32.41 -4.22
C VAL A 243 63.74 32.46 -5.03
N SER A 244 63.95 33.50 -5.85
CA SER A 244 65.13 33.60 -6.73
C SER A 244 66.31 34.39 -6.14
N LYS A 245 66.32 34.63 -4.82
CA LYS A 245 67.44 35.27 -4.09
C LYS A 245 68.18 34.37 -3.08
N LEU A 246 68.04 33.04 -3.20
CA LEU A 246 68.73 32.07 -2.34
C LEU A 246 69.71 31.13 -3.07
N MET A 247 70.22 31.53 -4.23
CA MET A 247 71.31 30.80 -4.91
C MET A 247 72.37 31.78 -5.42
N ASP A 248 73.13 32.36 -4.49
CA ASP A 248 74.47 32.90 -4.73
C ASP A 248 75.22 32.97 -3.38
N SER A 249 75.81 31.83 -2.99
CA SER A 249 77.01 31.70 -2.14
C SER A 249 77.54 30.28 -2.24
#